data_AF-A0A314XN32-F1
#
_entry.id   AF-A0A314XN32-F1
#
_cell.length_a   1.000
_cell.length_b   1.000
_cell.length_c   1.000
_cell.angle_alpha   90.00
_cell.angle_beta   90.00
_cell.angle_gamma   90.00
#
_symmetry.space_group_name_H-M   'P 1'
#
loop_
_entity.id
_entity.type
_entity.pdbx_description
1 polymer ?
#
loop_
_entity_poly.entity_id
_entity_poly.type
_entity_poly.pdbx_seq_one_letter_code
_entity_poly.pdbx_strand_id
1 'polypeptide(L)' 'MKEQITRARFYFNLAEEGASQLNKASRWPVWSSLLIYRNILDAIEDNDYDNLTKRAYVRRAKKLLMLPLAYSRSLSTRS' A
#
# COMPACT_ATOMS: atom_id res chain seq x y z
N MET A 1 7.97 5.12 -17.07
CA MET A 1 7.67 4.43 -15.79
C MET A 1 7.31 5.39 -14.66
N LYS A 2 8.05 6.49 -14.46
CA LYS A 2 7.81 7.46 -13.38
C LYS A 2 6.37 7.99 -13.31
N GLU A 3 5.79 8.40 -14.43
CA GLU A 3 4.39 8.86 -14.49
C GLU A 3 3.37 7.79 -14.07
N GLN A 4 3.66 6.53 -14.38
CA GLN A 4 2.79 5.40 -14.01
C GLN A 4 2.83 5.15 -12.50
N ILE A 5 3.99 5.33 -11.87
CA ILE A 5 4.13 5.29 -10.42
C ILE A 5 3.35 6.43 -9.78
N THR A 6 3.46 7.66 -10.29
CA THR A 6 2.66 8.80 -9.81
C THR A 6 1.16 8.53 -9.90
N ARG A 7 0.71 8.01 -11.04
CA ARG A 7 -0.69 7.62 -11.24
C ARG A 7 -1.13 6.52 -10.27
N ALA A 8 -0.30 5.51 -10.02
CA ALA A 8 -0.58 4.47 -9.04
C ALA A 8 -0.68 5.05 -7.61
N ARG A 9 0.24 5.94 -7.21
CA ARG A 9 0.18 6.63 -5.91
C ARG A 9 -1.12 7.44 -5.75
N PHE A 10 -1.58 8.09 -6.81
CA PHE A 10 -2.87 8.79 -6.83
C PHE A 10 -4.04 7.83 -6.54
N TYR A 11 -4.13 6.69 -7.23
CA TYR A 11 -5.20 5.72 -6.97
C TYR A 11 -5.10 5.06 -5.59
N PHE A 12 -3.89 4.81 -5.07
CA PHE A 12 -3.73 4.35 -3.70
C PHE A 12 -4.23 5.37 -2.67
N ASN A 13 -3.99 6.67 -2.89
CA ASN A 13 -4.55 7.73 -2.04
C ASN A 13 -6.08 7.72 -2.06
N LEU A 14 -6.69 7.64 -3.25
CA LEU A 14 -8.15 7.57 -3.38
C LEU A 14 -8.73 6.32 -2.69
N ALA A 15 -8.03 5.18 -2.80
CA ALA A 15 -8.48 3.93 -2.19
C ALA A 15 -8.48 3.95 -0.65
N GLU A 16 -7.73 4.86 -0.01
CA GLU A 16 -7.73 5.00 1.47
C GLU A 16 -9.11 5.42 2.00
N GLU A 17 -9.83 6.29 1.27
CA GLU A 17 -11.20 6.68 1.63
C GLU A 17 -12.15 5.49 1.52
N GLY A 18 -12.12 4.78 0.38
CA GLY A 18 -12.93 3.59 0.16
C GLY A 18 -12.66 2.50 1.21
N ALA A 19 -11.40 2.25 1.56
CA ALA A 19 -11.02 1.28 2.58
C ALA A 19 -11.58 1.63 3.96
N SER A 20 -11.72 2.91 4.29
CA SER A 20 -12.27 3.39 5.56
C SER A 20 -13.79 3.25 5.64
N GLN A 21 -14.48 3.29 4.49
CA GLN A 21 -15.94 3.19 4.40
C GLN A 21 -16.47 1.75 4.41
N LEU A 22 -15.59 0.74 4.27
CA LEU A 22 -15.98 -0.67 4.32
C LEU A 22 -16.57 -1.07 5.68
N ASN A 23 -17.24 -2.22 5.71
CA ASN A 23 -17.63 -2.88 6.95
C ASN A 23 -16.40 -3.08 7.85
N LYS A 24 -16.56 -2.85 9.16
CA LYS A 24 -15.51 -2.95 10.18
C LYS A 24 -14.67 -4.23 10.06
N ALA A 25 -15.29 -5.38 9.81
CA ALA A 25 -14.59 -6.66 9.67
C ALA A 25 -13.67 -6.72 8.44
N SER A 26 -14.03 -5.99 7.37
CA SER A 26 -13.30 -5.98 6.10
C SER A 26 -12.17 -4.94 6.05
N ARG A 27 -12.22 -3.91 6.90
CA ARG A 27 -11.25 -2.79 6.85
C ARG A 27 -9.82 -3.24 7.04
N TRP A 28 -9.55 -4.06 8.06
CA TRP A 28 -8.17 -4.42 8.39
C TRP A 28 -7.48 -5.25 7.30
N PRO A 29 -8.09 -6.31 6.73
CA PRO A 29 -7.52 -7.03 5.59
C PRO A 29 -7.28 -6.14 4.36
N VAL A 30 -8.22 -5.23 4.07
CA VAL A 30 -8.13 -4.33 2.92
C VAL A 30 -7.05 -3.27 3.12
N TRP A 31 -6.99 -2.62 4.28
CA TRP A 31 -5.92 -1.68 4.63
C TRP A 31 -4.54 -2.34 4.63
N SER A 32 -4.45 -3.57 5.13
CA SER A 32 -3.19 -4.33 5.11
C SER A 32 -2.71 -4.56 3.68
N SER A 33 -3.62 -4.99 2.80
CA SER A 33 -3.32 -5.19 1.39
C SER A 33 -2.93 -3.88 0.70
N LEU A 34 -3.71 -2.81 0.91
CA LEU A 34 -3.46 -1.48 0.36
C LEU A 34 -2.04 -0.99 0.71
N LEU A 35 -1.68 -1.03 1.99
CA LEU A 35 -0.38 -0.55 2.46
C LEU A 35 0.79 -1.43 1.97
N ILE A 36 0.60 -2.76 1.93
CA ILE A 36 1.62 -3.69 1.41
C ILE A 36 1.85 -3.47 -0.08
N TYR A 37 0.78 -3.41 -0.89
CA TYR A 37 0.91 -3.22 -2.33
C TYR A 37 1.41 -1.83 -2.68
N ARG A 38 1.04 -0.80 -1.93
CA ARG A 38 1.58 0.55 -2.13
C ARG A 38 3.11 0.61 -1.99
N ASN A 39 3.68 -0.12 -1.04
CA ASN A 39 5.12 -0.16 -0.81
C ASN A 39 5.92 -0.80 -1.97
N ILE A 40 5.27 -1.49 -2.92
CA ILE A 40 5.96 -1.98 -4.12
C ILE A 40 6.46 -0.81 -4.98
N LEU A 41 5.77 0.33 -4.93
CA LEU A 41 6.13 1.52 -5.69
C LEU A 41 7.48 2.07 -5.21
N ASP A 42 7.70 2.09 -3.89
CA ASP A 42 8.99 2.46 -3.30
C ASP A 42 10.07 1.46 -3.72
N ALA A 43 9.78 0.16 -3.70
CA ALA A 43 10.73 -0.86 -4.15
C ALA A 43 11.08 -0.77 -5.65
N ILE A 44 10.17 -0.25 -6.47
CA ILE A 44 10.42 0.04 -7.90
C ILE A 44 11.36 1.23 -8.03
N GLU A 45 11.19 2.25 -7.20
CA GLU A 45 12.05 3.44 -7.17
C GLU A 45 13.45 3.12 -6.62
N ASP A 46 13.55 2.32 -5.55
CA ASP A 46 14.80 1.79 -4.98
C ASP A 46 15.60 0.91 -5.98
N ASN A 47 14.94 0.43 -7.03
CA ASN A 47 15.54 -0.31 -8.13
C ASN A 47 15.91 0.57 -9.32
N ASP A 48 15.88 1.90 -9.18
CA ASP A 48 16.09 2.85 -10.28
C ASP A 48 15.17 2.57 -11.49
N TYR A 49 13.96 2.06 -11.22
CA TYR A 49 12.97 1.63 -12.19
C TYR A 49 13.37 0.42 -13.06
N ASP A 50 14.53 -0.21 -12.83
CA ASP A 50 14.92 -1.45 -13.51
C ASP A 50 14.27 -2.67 -12.85
N ASN A 51 13.04 -2.96 -13.24
CA ASN A 51 12.30 -4.14 -12.77
C ASN A 51 12.29 -5.31 -13.77
N LEU A 52 12.92 -5.12 -14.92
CA LEU A 52 13.07 -6.17 -15.93
C LEU A 52 14.24 -7.09 -15.58
N THR A 53 15.31 -6.55 -14.99
CA THR A 53 16.44 -7.34 -14.49
C THR A 53 16.38 -7.58 -12.98
N LYS A 54 15.84 -6.61 -12.22
CA LYS A 54 15.78 -6.66 -10.75
C LYS A 54 14.34 -6.54 -10.26
N ARG A 55 13.71 -7.69 -10.00
CA ARG A 55 12.32 -7.73 -9.51
C ARG A 55 12.15 -6.91 -8.22
N ALA A 56 11.26 -5.91 -8.21
CA ALA A 56 10.81 -5.26 -6.99
C ALA A 56 10.07 -6.24 -6.08
N TYR A 57 10.39 -6.22 -4.79
CA TYR A 57 9.69 -7.00 -3.78
C TYR A 57 9.66 -6.28 -2.45
N VAL A 58 8.53 -6.37 -1.75
CA VAL A 58 8.43 -5.91 -0.36
C VAL A 58 8.92 -7.04 0.55
N ARG A 59 9.99 -6.78 1.30
CA ARG A 59 10.56 -7.72 2.29
C ARG A 59 9.53 -8.15 3.33
N ARG A 60 9.58 -9.42 3.77
CA ARG A 60 8.65 -9.97 4.79
C ARG A 60 8.64 -9.15 6.08
N ALA A 61 9.81 -8.72 6.56
CA ALA A 61 9.90 -7.85 7.74
C ALA A 61 9.13 -6.53 7.55
N LYS A 62 9.29 -5.87 6.39
CA LYS A 62 8.54 -4.65 6.06
C LYS A 62 7.04 -4.92 6.04
N LYS A 63 6.58 -6.05 5.46
CA LYS A 63 5.16 -6.45 5.48
C LYS A 63 4.62 -6.59 6.90
N LEU A 64 5.35 -7.23 7.80
CA LEU A 64 4.94 -7.42 9.20
C LEU A 64 4.84 -6.08 9.94
N LEU A 65 5.80 -5.17 9.74
CA LEU A 65 5.78 -3.83 10.33
C LEU A 65 4.60 -2.97 9.84
N MET A 66 4.06 -3.25 8.64
CA MET A 66 2.89 -2.54 8.12
C MET A 66 1.57 -3.00 8.75
N LEU A 67 1.49 -4.20 9.33
CA LEU A 67 0.23 -4.73 9.86
C LEU A 67 -0.30 -3.93 11.07
N PRO A 68 0.52 -3.52 12.07
CA PRO A 68 0.07 -2.64 13.14
C PRO A 68 -0.41 -1.28 12.62
N LEU A 69 0.27 -0.71 11.62
CA LEU A 69 -0.13 0.55 10.99
C LEU A 69 -1.48 0.40 10.25
N ALA A 70 -1.64 -0.69 9.50
CA ALA A 70 -2.90 -1.02 8.83
C ALA A 70 -4.05 -1.19 9.82
N TYR A 71 -3.78 -1.83 10.96
CA TYR A 71 -4.76 -1.98 12.03
C TYR A 71 -5.18 -0.63 12.60
N SER A 72 -4.22 0.23 12.95
CA SER A 72 -4.50 1.60 13.41
C SER A 72 -5.37 2.37 12.41
N ARG A 73 -5.03 2.33 11.11
CA ARG A 73 -5.83 2.99 10.05
C ARG A 73 -7.24 2.40 9.92
N SER A 74 -7.40 1.08 10.11
CA SER A 74 -8.71 0.42 10.03
C SER A 74 -9.68 0.82 11.15
N LEU A 75 -9.14 1.26 12.29
CA LEU A 75 -9.91 1.76 13.44
C LEU A 75 -10.31 3.23 13.27
N SER A 76 -9.51 4.01 12.55
CA SER A 76 -9.80 5.41 12.27
C SER A 76 -10.94 5.55 11.26
N THR A 77 -12.17 5.68 11.75
CA THR A 77 -13.28 6.21 10.94
C THR A 77 -13.09 7.71 10.81
N ARG A 78 -12.69 8.19 9.62
CA ARG A 78 -13.00 9.57 9.26
C ARG A 78 -14.52 9.64 9.10
N SER A 79 -15.17 10.24 10.09
CA SER A 79 -16.56 10.67 10.07
C SER A 79 -16.77 11.79 9.06
#